data_AF-A0A4T0X2B9-F1
#
_entry.id   AF-A0A4T0X2B9-F1
#
_cell.length_a   1.000
_cell.length_b   1.000
_cell.length_c   1.000
_cell.angle_alpha   90.00
_cell.angle_beta   90.00
_cell.angle_gamma   90.00
#
_symmetry.space_group_name_H-M   'P 1'
#
loop_
_entity.id
_entity.type
_entity.pdbx_description
1 polymer ?
#
loop_
_entity_poly.entity_id
_entity_poly.type
_entity_poly.pdbx_seq_one_letter_code
_entity_poly.pdbx_strand_id
1 'polypeptide(L)'
;MSTESGYNDPNTPLGKLQDEIANIIETFVHLGVQVHDFQGTEEAKLGLANHINRSISKLRDISNHNELANVYIPTDLLAYIQDGRNPDIYSREFVEVVRKVNQFLNGKAKAFINFRDILAAAIKQEFPELSPEVDLIKNKTEIL
;
A
#
# COMPACT_ATOMS: atom_id res chain seq x y z
N MET A 1 -8.86 11.07 -6.66
CA MET A 1 -7.40 11.15 -6.91
C MET A 1 -7.01 9.83 -7.53
N SER A 2 -7.03 9.74 -8.85
CA SER A 2 -6.62 8.53 -9.56
C SER A 2 -5.11 8.55 -9.69
N THR A 3 -4.43 7.66 -8.97
CA THR A 3 -2.98 7.45 -9.01
C THR A 3 -2.50 6.77 -10.30
N GLU A 4 -3.40 6.51 -11.25
CA GLU A 4 -3.18 5.70 -12.45
C GLU A 4 -2.16 6.30 -13.44
N SER A 5 -1.98 7.63 -13.46
CA SER A 5 -1.17 8.27 -14.49
C SER A 5 0.34 8.17 -14.26
N GLY A 6 0.80 7.84 -13.04
CA GLY A 6 2.23 7.81 -12.70
C GLY A 6 2.94 6.47 -12.95
N TYR A 7 2.20 5.36 -13.02
CA TYR A 7 2.76 4.02 -13.18
C TYR A 7 3.12 3.66 -14.63
N ASN A 8 2.46 4.30 -15.61
CA ASN A 8 2.64 4.00 -17.02
C ASN A 8 3.76 4.80 -17.69
N ASP A 9 4.59 5.53 -16.94
CA ASP A 9 5.76 6.22 -17.51
C ASP A 9 6.96 5.26 -17.56
N PRO A 10 7.36 4.80 -18.77
CA PRO A 10 8.47 3.85 -18.96
C PRO A 10 9.83 4.46 -18.59
N ASN A 11 9.90 5.77 -18.31
CA ASN A 11 11.15 6.40 -17.88
C ASN A 11 11.40 6.25 -16.36
N THR A 12 10.40 5.85 -15.59
CA THR A 12 10.54 5.63 -14.15
C THR A 12 11.14 4.24 -13.86
N PRO A 13 11.88 4.06 -12.75
CA PRO A 13 12.39 2.74 -12.36
C PRO A 13 11.29 1.67 -12.24
N LEU A 14 10.10 2.06 -11.76
CA LEU A 14 8.93 1.16 -11.66
C LEU A 14 8.34 0.81 -13.03
N GLY A 15 8.24 1.79 -13.94
CA GLY A 15 7.77 1.56 -15.31
C GLY A 15 8.70 0.63 -16.09
N LYS A 16 10.02 0.84 -15.98
CA LYS A 16 11.02 -0.07 -16.58
C LYS A 16 10.90 -1.49 -16.04
N LEU A 17 10.76 -1.64 -14.72
CA LEU A 17 10.55 -2.95 -14.10
C LEU A 17 9.27 -3.62 -14.62
N GLN A 18 8.17 -2.87 -14.74
CA GLN A 18 6.92 -3.38 -15.27
C GLN A 18 7.10 -3.91 -16.71
N ASP A 19 7.78 -3.15 -17.57
CA ASP A 19 8.08 -3.57 -18.94
C ASP A 19 8.98 -4.82 -18.95
N GLU A 20 9.99 -4.89 -18.09
CA GLU A 20 10.87 -6.06 -17.98
C GLU A 20 10.10 -7.32 -17.52
N ILE A 21 9.22 -7.20 -16.51
CA ILE A 21 8.37 -8.30 -16.04
C ILE A 21 7.42 -8.75 -17.16
N ALA A 22 6.79 -7.82 -17.89
CA ALA A 22 5.93 -8.15 -19.02
C ALA A 22 6.69 -8.91 -20.11
N ASN A 23 7.91 -8.47 -20.44
CA ASN A 23 8.79 -9.14 -21.39
C ASN A 23 9.20 -10.56 -20.93
N ILE A 24 9.33 -10.81 -19.62
CA ILE A 24 9.60 -12.15 -19.09
C ILE A 24 8.37 -13.05 -19.24
N ILE A 25 7.18 -12.55 -18.92
CA ILE A 25 5.92 -13.29 -19.07
C ILE A 25 5.75 -13.71 -20.54
N GLU A 26 5.96 -12.79 -21.48
CA GLU A 26 5.93 -13.10 -22.91
C GLU A 26 6.97 -14.16 -23.30
N THR A 27 8.18 -14.08 -22.76
CA THR A 27 9.23 -15.08 -23.00
C THR A 27 8.78 -16.47 -22.52
N PHE A 28 8.10 -16.57 -21.37
CA PHE A 28 7.56 -17.84 -20.89
C PHE A 28 6.40 -18.37 -21.75
N VAL A 29 5.54 -17.50 -22.26
CA VAL A 29 4.49 -17.90 -23.20
C VAL A 29 5.11 -18.48 -24.47
N HIS A 30 6.10 -17.80 -25.07
CA HIS A 30 6.82 -18.30 -26.24
C HIS A 30 7.54 -19.62 -25.98
N LEU A 31 8.15 -19.77 -24.81
CA LEU A 31 8.78 -21.03 -24.40
C LEU A 31 7.75 -22.16 -24.27
N GLY A 32 6.57 -21.86 -23.71
CA GLY A 32 5.46 -22.82 -23.63
C GLY A 32 5.00 -23.31 -25.00
N VAL A 33 4.85 -22.41 -25.97
CA VAL A 33 4.50 -22.76 -27.35
C VAL A 33 5.60 -23.60 -28.01
N GLN A 34 6.87 -23.22 -27.86
CA GLN A 34 7.99 -23.97 -28.42
C GLN A 34 8.13 -25.39 -27.86
N VAL A 35 7.84 -25.58 -26.57
CA VAL A 35 7.84 -26.90 -25.94
C VAL A 35 6.64 -27.72 -26.41
N HIS A 36 5.47 -27.09 -26.59
CA HIS A 36 4.27 -27.74 -27.11
C HIS A 36 4.46 -28.24 -28.55
N ASP A 37 5.01 -27.40 -29.44
CA ASP A 37 5.21 -27.70 -30.86
C ASP A 37 6.60 -28.28 -31.17
N PHE A 38 7.24 -28.93 -30.19
CA PHE A 38 8.61 -29.37 -30.32
C PHE A 38 8.78 -30.47 -31.38
N GLN A 39 9.47 -30.15 -32.48
CA GLN A 39 9.63 -31.04 -33.64
C GLN A 39 10.76 -32.07 -33.51
N GLY A 40 11.55 -32.04 -32.42
CA GLY A 40 12.64 -32.99 -32.21
C GLY A 40 13.88 -32.80 -33.10
N THR A 41 13.93 -31.73 -33.92
CA THR A 41 15.09 -31.42 -34.76
C THR A 41 16.24 -30.84 -33.93
N GLU A 42 17.45 -30.88 -34.48
CA GLU A 42 18.65 -30.35 -33.80
C GLU A 42 18.57 -28.82 -33.67
N GLU A 43 17.99 -28.15 -34.67
CA GLU A 43 17.70 -26.71 -34.65
C GLU A 43 16.67 -26.36 -33.57
N ALA A 44 15.60 -27.16 -33.43
CA ALA A 44 14.58 -26.95 -32.40
C ALA A 44 15.18 -27.12 -31.00
N LYS A 45 16.07 -28.10 -30.82
CA LYS A 45 16.79 -28.33 -29.56
C LYS A 45 17.71 -27.16 -29.19
N LEU A 46 18.47 -26.63 -30.16
CA LEU A 46 19.34 -25.47 -29.98
C LEU A 46 18.52 -24.19 -29.69
N GLY A 47 17.43 -23.96 -30.42
CA GLY A 47 16.53 -22.83 -30.22
C GLY A 47 15.92 -22.81 -28.81
N LEU A 48 15.43 -23.97 -28.35
CA LEU A 48 14.87 -24.12 -27.00
C LEU A 48 15.93 -23.88 -25.91
N ALA A 49 17.13 -24.43 -26.07
CA ALA A 49 18.23 -24.23 -25.12
C ALA A 49 18.61 -22.74 -25.01
N ASN A 50 18.67 -22.02 -26.14
CA ASN A 50 18.92 -20.58 -26.15
C ASN A 50 17.81 -19.79 -25.47
N HIS A 51 16.54 -20.15 -25.67
CA HIS A 51 15.40 -19.51 -25.02
C HIS A 51 15.36 -19.73 -23.50
N ILE A 52 15.69 -20.94 -23.04
CA ILE A 52 15.82 -21.24 -21.60
C ILE A 52 16.93 -20.38 -21.00
N ASN A 53 18.12 -20.37 -21.61
CA ASN A 53 19.26 -19.58 -21.12
C ASN A 53 18.93 -18.08 -21.08
N ARG A 54 18.24 -17.56 -22.11
CA ARG A 54 17.77 -16.16 -22.14
C ARG A 54 16.78 -15.86 -21.01
N SER A 55 15.87 -16.78 -20.72
CA SER A 55 14.89 -16.63 -19.63
C SER A 55 15.58 -16.60 -18.27
N ILE A 56 16.57 -17.48 -18.05
CA ILE A 56 17.37 -17.51 -16.81
C ILE A 56 18.15 -16.20 -16.64
N SER A 57 18.79 -15.70 -17.71
CA SER A 57 19.51 -14.42 -17.65
C SER A 57 18.58 -13.27 -17.29
N LYS A 58 17.40 -13.15 -17.92
CA LYS A 58 16.43 -12.09 -17.60
C LYS A 58 15.96 -12.14 -16.14
N LEU A 59 15.67 -13.32 -15.61
CA LEU A 59 15.27 -13.48 -14.19
C LEU A 59 16.39 -13.02 -13.24
N ARG A 60 17.64 -13.37 -13.57
CA ARG A 60 18.81 -12.96 -12.79
C ARG A 60 19.00 -11.43 -12.84
N ASP A 61 18.78 -10.81 -13.98
CA ASP A 61 18.92 -9.37 -14.15
C ASP A 61 17.86 -8.61 -13.32
N ILE A 62 16.60 -9.07 -13.34
CA ILE A 62 15.54 -8.49 -12.48
C ILE A 62 15.88 -8.64 -11.00
N SER A 63 16.38 -9.79 -10.56
CA SER A 63 16.71 -10.02 -9.14
C SER A 63 17.82 -9.09 -8.62
N ASN A 64 18.63 -8.48 -9.49
CA ASN A 64 19.73 -7.59 -9.11
C ASN A 64 19.36 -6.10 -9.16
N HIS A 65 18.08 -5.76 -9.41
CA HIS A 65 17.62 -4.37 -9.43
C HIS A 65 17.59 -3.75 -8.03
N ASN A 66 18.68 -3.04 -7.67
CA ASN A 66 18.78 -2.31 -6.40
C ASN A 66 18.02 -0.97 -6.40
N GLU A 67 17.55 -0.48 -7.54
CA GLU A 67 16.86 0.81 -7.68
C GLU A 67 15.50 0.85 -6.94
N LEU A 68 14.99 -0.31 -6.56
CA LEU A 68 13.69 -0.50 -5.90
C LEU A 68 13.79 -0.71 -4.38
N ALA A 69 15.00 -0.67 -3.82
CA ALA A 69 15.23 -0.90 -2.39
C ALA A 69 14.45 0.07 -1.47
N ASN A 70 14.03 1.23 -2.01
CA ASN A 70 13.28 2.24 -1.27
C ASN A 70 11.75 2.11 -1.41
N VAL A 71 11.25 1.10 -2.13
CA VAL A 71 9.80 0.86 -2.29
C VAL A 71 9.33 -0.09 -1.19
N TYR A 72 8.54 0.43 -0.26
CA TYR A 72 7.96 -0.35 0.83
C TYR A 72 6.59 -0.90 0.42
N ILE A 73 6.42 -2.22 0.58
CA ILE A 73 5.16 -2.90 0.30
C ILE A 73 4.63 -3.48 1.63
N PRO A 74 3.39 -3.14 2.04
CA PRO A 74 2.77 -3.74 3.21
C PRO A 74 2.68 -5.26 3.09
N THR A 75 3.01 -6.00 4.15
CA THR A 75 2.93 -7.47 4.14
C THR A 75 1.50 -7.96 3.96
N ASP A 76 0.52 -7.23 4.48
CA ASP A 76 -0.90 -7.54 4.29
C ASP A 76 -1.31 -7.48 2.81
N LEU A 77 -0.71 -6.56 2.05
CA LEU A 77 -0.95 -6.46 0.60
C LEU A 77 -0.43 -7.69 -0.15
N LEU A 78 0.67 -8.30 0.32
CA LEU A 78 1.20 -9.52 -0.27
C LEU A 78 0.21 -10.68 -0.15
N ALA A 79 -0.50 -10.79 0.98
CA ALA A 79 -1.54 -11.81 1.17
C ALA A 79 -2.69 -11.65 0.16
N TYR A 80 -3.10 -10.41 -0.16
CA TYR A 80 -4.12 -10.15 -1.18
C TYR A 80 -3.68 -10.66 -2.56
N ILE A 81 -2.41 -10.44 -2.92
CA ILE A 81 -1.86 -10.92 -4.20
C ILE A 81 -1.79 -12.46 -4.22
N GLN A 82 -1.35 -13.09 -3.12
CA GLN A 82 -1.28 -14.55 -3.00
C GLN A 82 -2.65 -15.22 -3.14
N ASP A 83 -3.70 -14.59 -2.61
CA ASP A 83 -5.09 -15.06 -2.72
C ASP A 83 -5.75 -14.71 -4.07
N GLY A 84 -5.02 -14.06 -5.00
CA GLY A 84 -5.55 -13.63 -6.29
C GLY A 84 -6.57 -12.50 -6.20
N ARG A 85 -6.61 -11.75 -5.09
CA ARG A 85 -7.50 -10.60 -4.90
C ARG A 85 -6.88 -9.33 -5.50
N ASN A 86 -7.73 -8.41 -5.94
CA ASN A 86 -7.26 -7.11 -6.43
C ASN A 86 -6.64 -6.30 -5.27
N PRO A 87 -5.35 -5.89 -5.36
CA PRO A 87 -4.68 -5.07 -4.34
C PRO A 87 -5.35 -3.71 -4.07
N ASP A 88 -6.13 -3.17 -5.00
CA ASP A 88 -6.86 -1.91 -4.81
C ASP A 88 -7.92 -2.02 -3.70
N ILE A 89 -8.40 -3.23 -3.43
CA ILE A 89 -9.36 -3.49 -2.35
C ILE A 89 -8.71 -3.20 -1.00
N TYR A 90 -7.46 -3.64 -0.78
CA TYR A 90 -6.72 -3.33 0.44
C TYR A 90 -6.59 -1.82 0.65
N SER A 91 -6.20 -1.09 -0.41
CA SER A 91 -6.06 0.37 -0.36
C SER A 91 -7.38 1.05 0.00
N ARG A 92 -8.50 0.59 -0.57
CA ARG A 92 -9.84 1.08 -0.26
C ARG A 92 -10.21 0.83 1.20
N GLU A 93 -10.07 -0.41 1.65
CA GLU A 93 -10.38 -0.82 3.03
C GLU A 93 -9.54 -0.05 4.04
N PHE A 94 -8.25 0.15 3.74
CA PHE A 94 -7.35 0.94 4.57
C PHE A 94 -7.85 2.38 4.74
N VAL A 95 -8.21 3.05 3.64
CA VAL A 95 -8.76 4.41 3.67
C VAL A 95 -10.08 4.46 4.44
N GLU A 96 -10.94 3.47 4.27
CA GLU A 96 -12.21 3.37 5.00
C GLU A 96 -11.99 3.20 6.50
N VAL A 97 -11.05 2.34 6.91
CA VAL A 97 -10.67 2.15 8.32
C VAL A 97 -10.10 3.44 8.90
N VAL A 98 -9.15 4.09 8.22
CA VAL A 98 -8.56 5.35 8.68
C VAL A 98 -9.64 6.42 8.85
N ARG A 99 -10.55 6.55 7.90
CA ARG A 99 -11.67 7.49 7.98
C ARG A 99 -12.56 7.18 9.19
N LYS A 100 -12.94 5.91 9.39
CA LYS A 100 -13.79 5.48 10.51
C LYS A 100 -13.13 5.77 11.85
N VAL A 101 -11.84 5.44 11.99
CA VAL A 101 -11.06 5.69 13.21
C VAL A 101 -10.94 7.18 13.48
N ASN A 102 -10.63 7.99 12.46
CA ASN A 102 -10.54 9.44 12.61
C ASN A 102 -11.88 10.06 13.09
N GLN A 103 -12.99 9.69 12.45
CA GLN A 103 -14.32 10.16 12.84
C GLN A 103 -14.66 9.73 14.27
N PHE A 104 -14.36 8.48 14.64
CA PHE A 104 -14.59 7.96 15.98
C PHE A 104 -13.76 8.72 17.03
N LEU A 105 -12.46 8.93 16.80
CA LEU A 105 -11.58 9.66 17.72
C LEU A 105 -11.99 11.12 17.86
N ASN A 106 -12.34 11.78 16.76
CA ASN A 106 -12.86 13.15 16.80
C ASN A 106 -14.18 13.24 17.57
N GLY A 107 -15.09 12.28 17.38
CA GLY A 107 -16.33 12.20 18.15
C GLY A 107 -16.06 12.01 19.65
N LYS A 108 -15.11 11.13 20.01
CA LYS A 108 -14.69 10.91 21.39
C LYS A 108 -14.07 12.18 22.01
N ALA A 109 -13.21 12.88 21.28
CA ALA A 109 -12.61 14.14 21.71
C ALA A 109 -13.69 15.20 22.00
N LYS A 110 -14.65 15.38 21.08
CA LYS A 110 -15.79 16.30 21.27
C LYS A 110 -16.64 15.93 22.48
N ALA A 111 -16.89 14.63 22.69
CA ALA A 111 -17.64 14.15 23.84
C ALA A 111 -16.93 14.47 25.17
N PHE A 112 -15.60 14.30 25.23
CA PHE A 112 -14.82 14.68 26.41
C PHE A 112 -14.79 16.19 26.65
N ILE A 113 -14.70 17.01 25.59
CA ILE A 113 -14.80 18.47 25.72
C ILE A 113 -16.16 18.86 26.29
N ASN A 114 -17.24 18.29 25.77
CA ASN A 114 -18.59 18.55 26.27
C ASN A 114 -18.75 18.10 27.72
N PHE A 115 -18.27 16.91 28.07
CA PHE A 115 -18.29 16.41 29.44
C PHE A 115 -17.52 17.33 30.40
N ARG A 116 -16.31 17.77 30.00
CA ARG A 116 -15.51 18.74 30.75
C ARG A 116 -16.29 20.03 31.00
N ASP A 117 -16.95 20.56 29.98
CA ASP A 117 -17.68 21.83 30.07
C ASP A 117 -18.91 21.73 30.96
N ILE A 118 -19.68 20.63 30.87
CA ILE A 118 -20.81 20.35 31.76
C ILE A 118 -20.34 20.17 33.21
N LEU A 119 -19.29 19.39 33.42
CA LEU A 119 -18.74 19.15 34.76
C LEU A 119 -18.21 20.45 35.38
N ALA A 120 -17.50 21.28 34.60
CA ALA A 120 -17.03 22.58 35.04
C ALA A 120 -18.21 23.50 35.45
N ALA A 121 -19.28 23.53 34.67
CA ALA A 121 -20.47 24.32 35.00
C ALA A 121 -21.14 23.83 36.30
N ALA A 122 -21.29 22.51 36.47
CA ALA A 122 -21.86 21.92 37.68
C ALA A 122 -21.02 22.23 38.94
N ILE A 123 -19.69 22.14 38.84
CA ILE A 123 -18.79 22.48 39.95
C ILE A 123 -18.93 23.95 40.32
N LYS A 124 -18.99 24.87 39.35
CA LYS A 124 -19.15 26.30 39.62
C LYS A 124 -20.50 26.64 40.27
N GLN A 125 -21.55 25.89 39.93
CA GLN A 125 -22.88 26.07 40.50
C GLN A 125 -22.93 25.62 41.97
N GLU A 126 -22.35 24.46 42.30
CA GLU A 126 -22.37 23.91 43.66
C GLU A 126 -21.29 24.52 44.57
N PHE A 127 -20.14 24.90 44.02
CA PHE A 127 -18.98 25.45 44.73
C PHE A 127 -18.46 26.72 44.04
N PRO A 128 -19.13 27.88 44.24
CA PRO A 128 -18.75 29.14 43.59
C PRO A 128 -17.30 29.56 43.84
N GLU A 129 -16.76 29.25 45.02
CA GLU A 129 -15.39 29.56 45.44
C GLU A 129 -14.31 28.85 44.60
N LEU A 130 -14.65 27.74 43.94
CA LEU A 130 -13.73 26.97 43.08
C LEU A 130 -13.76 27.42 41.61
N SER A 131 -14.57 28.42 41.27
CA SER A 131 -14.65 28.94 39.89
C SER A 131 -13.31 29.33 39.28
N PRO A 132 -12.40 30.08 39.96
CA PRO A 132 -11.15 30.51 39.34
C PRO A 132 -10.21 29.33 39.05
N GLU A 133 -10.17 28.30 39.89
CA GLU A 133 -9.37 27.09 39.68
C GLU A 133 -9.90 26.28 38.50
N VAL A 134 -11.22 26.14 38.37
CA VAL A 134 -11.87 25.44 37.25
C VAL A 134 -11.55 26.11 35.91
N ASP A 135 -11.61 27.44 35.84
CA ASP A 135 -11.27 28.19 34.63
C ASP A 135 -9.78 28.04 34.27
N LEU A 136 -8.90 28.06 35.26
CA LEU A 136 -7.47 27.85 35.05
C LEU A 136 -7.17 26.46 34.49
N ILE A 137 -7.84 25.40 34.99
CA ILE A 137 -7.68 24.03 34.47
C ILE A 137 -8.21 23.93 33.04
N LYS A 138 -9.37 24.53 32.76
CA LYS A 138 -9.97 24.53 31.43
C LYS A 138 -9.06 25.18 30.40
N ASN A 139 -8.50 26.35 30.71
CA ASN A 139 -7.59 27.08 29.82
C ASN A 139 -6.26 26.34 29.60
N LYS A 140 -5.75 25.62 30.61
CA LYS A 140 -4.56 24.77 30.46
C LYS A 140 -4.77 23.54 29.56
N THR A 141 -6.02 23.11 29.40
CA THR A 141 -6.38 21.88 28.67
C THR A 141 -7.05 22.15 27.33
N GLU A 142 -7.11 23.41 26.88
CA GLU A 142 -7.46 23.74 25.51
C GLU A 142 -6.31 23.35 24.58
N ILE A 143 -6.58 22.38 23.70
CA ILE A 143 -5.70 21.98 22.62
C ILE A 143 -5.99 22.91 21.44
N LEU A 144 -4.95 23.62 20.95
CA LEU A 144 -4.97 24.43 19.72
C LEU A 144 -5.41 23.61 18.50
#